data_AF-A0A6J7AQY4-F1
#
_entry.id   AF-A0A6J7AQY4-F1
#
_cell.length_a   1.000
_cell.length_b   1.000
_cell.length_c   1.000
_cell.angle_alpha   90.00
_cell.angle_beta   90.00
_cell.angle_gamma   90.00
#
_symmetry.space_group_name_H-M   'P 1'
#
loop_
_entity.id
_entity.type
_entity.pdbx_description
1 polymer ?
#
loop_
_entity_poly.entity_id
_entity_poly.type
_entity_poly.pdbx_seq_one_letter_code
_entity_poly.pdbx_strand_id
1 'polypeptide(L)' 'MRLMTNNPMKYGGLEGFGLDITDRVPIQSSPTAQNIDYLRTKQQRMGHLLEGLDDVVG' A
#
# COMPACT_ATOMS: atom_id res chain seq x y z
N MET A 1 -7.03 3.88 -16.16
CA MET A 1 -7.66 3.00 -15.15
C MET A 1 -7.23 3.40 -13.75
N ARG A 2 -8.03 3.10 -12.72
CA ARG A 2 -7.68 3.38 -11.32
C ARG A 2 -7.06 2.15 -10.68
N LEU A 3 -5.83 2.26 -10.17
CA LEU A 3 -5.10 1.14 -9.61
C LEU A 3 -5.31 1.06 -8.09
N MET A 4 -5.89 -0.04 -7.62
CA MET A 4 -5.98 -0.34 -6.18
C MET A 4 -4.66 -0.92 -5.68
N THR A 5 -3.85 -0.10 -5.01
CA THR A 5 -2.55 -0.54 -4.47
C THR A 5 -2.07 0.38 -3.35
N ASN A 6 -1.42 -0.22 -2.35
CA ASN A 6 -0.60 0.49 -1.36
C ASN A 6 0.89 0.44 -1.72
N ASN A 7 1.26 -0.27 -2.79
CA ASN A 7 2.64 -0.35 -3.28
C ASN A 7 2.81 0.53 -4.54
N PRO A 8 3.47 1.70 -4.44
CA PRO A 8 3.70 2.58 -5.57
C PRO A 8 4.73 2.02 -6.58
N MET A 9 5.54 1.03 -6.21
CA MET A 9 6.46 0.40 -7.17
C MET A 9 5.74 -0.44 -8.24
N LYS A 10 4.45 -0.76 -8.04
CA LYS A 10 3.66 -1.48 -9.05
C LYS A 10 3.40 -0.66 -10.32
N TYR A 11 3.58 0.66 -10.29
CA TYR A 11 3.36 1.54 -11.44
C TYR A 11 4.33 1.20 -12.57
N GLY A 12 5.64 1.25 -12.30
CA GLY A 12 6.65 0.94 -13.33
C GLY A 12 6.57 -0.48 -13.88
N GLY A 13 6.12 -1.44 -13.06
CA GLY A 13 5.89 -2.82 -13.52
C GLY A 13 4.66 -2.96 -14.44
N LEU A 14 3.69 -2.05 -14.36
CA LEU A 14 2.46 -2.08 -15.16
C LEU A 14 2.54 -1.20 -16.42
N GLU A 15 3.39 -0.17 -16.43
CA GLU A 15 3.62 0.68 -17.61
C GLU A 15 4.06 -0.14 -18.84
N GLY A 16 4.85 -1.19 -18.64
CA GLY A 16 5.30 -2.10 -19.71
C GLY A 16 4.18 -2.90 -20.41
N PHE A 17 2.97 -2.91 -19.85
CA PHE A 17 1.81 -3.61 -20.43
C PHE A 17 0.88 -2.70 -21.24
N GLY A 18 1.26 -1.43 -21.46
CA GLY A 18 0.42 -0.46 -22.17
C GLY A 18 -0.84 -0.06 -21.40
N LEU A 19 -0.83 -0.23 -20.08
CA LEU A 19 -1.93 0.16 -19.20
C LEU A 19 -1.75 1.62 -18.78
N ASP A 20 -2.71 2.47 -19.11
CA ASP A 20 -2.74 3.85 -18.64
C ASP A 20 -3.32 3.91 -17.22
N ILE A 21 -2.51 4.27 -16.23
CA ILE A 21 -2.91 4.42 -14.82
C ILE A 21 -3.22 5.90 -14.56
N THR A 22 -4.49 6.21 -14.36
CA THR A 22 -4.97 7.59 -14.22
C THR A 22 -5.10 8.04 -12.77
N ASP A 23 -5.14 7.10 -11.81
CA ASP A 23 -5.31 7.41 -10.39
C ASP A 23 -4.93 6.21 -9.50
N ARG A 24 -4.60 6.49 -8.23
CA ARG A 24 -4.41 5.50 -7.15
C ARG A 24 -5.67 5.40 -6.30
N VAL A 25 -6.11 4.19 -6.00
CA VAL A 25 -7.09 3.94 -4.94
C VAL A 25 -6.38 3.24 -3.78
N PRO A 26 -6.24 3.88 -2.61
CA PRO A 26 -5.67 3.23 -1.43
C PRO A 26 -6.50 2.02 -0.99
N ILE A 27 -5.83 0.96 -0.54
CA ILE A 27 -6.47 -0.18 0.09
C ILE A 27 -6.45 0.08 1.60
N GLN A 28 -7.60 0.42 2.17
CA GLN A 28 -7.73 0.66 3.60
C GLN A 28 -7.87 -0.67 4.34
N SER A 29 -6.99 -0.92 5.31
CA SER A 29 -7.06 -2.07 6.19
C SER A 29 -6.68 -1.63 7.60
N SER A 30 -7.54 -1.89 8.57
CA SER A 30 -7.21 -1.64 9.97
C SER A 30 -6.07 -2.56 10.40
N PRO A 31 -4.98 -2.02 10.94
CA PRO A 31 -3.92 -2.84 11.50
C PRO A 31 -4.43 -3.56 12.75
N THR A 32 -3.84 -4.71 13.03
CA THR A 32 -4.13 -5.59 14.17
C THR A 32 -2.84 -5.87 14.91
N ALA A 33 -2.94 -6.28 16.18
CA ALA A 33 -1.75 -6.66 16.97
C ALA A 33 -0.89 -7.74 16.27
N GLN A 34 -1.52 -8.63 15.48
CA GLN A 34 -0.82 -9.71 14.79
C GLN A 34 -0.09 -9.27 13.52
N ASN A 35 -0.50 -8.18 12.87
CA ASN A 35 0.06 -7.77 11.56
C ASN A 35 0.76 -6.40 11.57
N ILE A 36 0.74 -5.68 12.69
CA ILE A 36 1.28 -4.32 12.75
C ILE A 36 2.76 -4.24 12.38
N ASP A 37 3.60 -5.16 12.87
CA ASP A 37 5.03 -5.16 12.58
C ASP A 37 5.31 -5.45 11.10
N TYR A 38 4.49 -6.31 10.48
CA TYR A 38 4.54 -6.57 9.05
C TYR A 38 4.17 -5.32 8.25
N LEU A 39 3.10 -4.62 8.63
CA LEU A 39 2.64 -3.41 7.96
C LEU A 39 3.64 -2.24 8.12
N ARG A 40 4.24 -2.08 9.30
CA ARG A 40 5.34 -1.13 9.54
C ARG A 40 6.56 -1.44 8.67
N THR A 41 6.92 -2.71 8.55
CA THR A 41 8.01 -3.13 7.67
C THR A 41 7.71 -2.77 6.21
N LYS A 42 6.47 -3.01 5.75
CA LYS A 42 6.02 -2.65 4.40
C LYS A 42 6.11 -1.14 4.16
N GLN A 43 5.70 -0.33 5.13
CA GLN A 43 5.75 1.13 5.05
C GLN A 43 7.21 1.63 5.05
N GLN A 44 7.98 1.32 6.10
CA GLN A 44 9.29 1.91 6.36
C GLN A 44 10.39 1.37 5.44
N ARG A 45 10.36 0.08 5.11
CA ARG A 45 11.45 -0.57 4.34
C ARG A 45 11.11 -0.76 2.86
N MET A 46 9.83 -0.87 2.53
CA MET A 46 9.38 -1.15 1.16
C MET A 46 8.57 0.00 0.54
N GLY A 47 8.51 1.16 1.20
CA GLY A 47 7.86 2.37 0.67
C GLY A 47 6.36 2.23 0.44
N HIS A 48 5.67 1.34 1.16
CA HIS A 48 4.22 1.22 1.02
C HIS A 48 3.50 2.44 1.62
N LEU A 49 2.46 2.89 0.92
CA LEU A 49 1.57 3.96 1.33
C LEU A 49 0.49 3.38 2.25
N LEU A 50 0.82 3.25 3.53
CA LEU A 50 -0.07 2.78 4.59
C LEU A 50 -0.24 3.89 5.62
N GLU A 51 -1.46 4.08 6.11
CA GLU A 51 -1.84 5.09 7.12
C GLU A 51 -2.55 4.39 8.30
N GLY A 52 -2.71 5.09 9.43
CA GLY A 52 -3.42 4.56 10.60
C GLY A 52 -2.71 3.40 11.32
N LEU A 53 -1.40 3.24 11.14
CA LEU A 53 -0.63 2.18 11.78
C LEU A 53 -0.52 2.31 13.30
N ASP A 54 -0.78 3.50 13.84
CA ASP A 54 -0.71 3.77 15.28
C ASP A 54 -2.07 3.61 15.99
N ASP A 55 -3.14 3.32 15.23
CA ASP A 55 -4.50 3.15 15.76
C ASP A 55 -4.75 1.73 16.30
N VAL A 56 -3.70 0.92 16.45
CA VAL A 56 -3.80 -0.43 17.02
C VAL A 56 -4.10 -0.33 18.50
N VAL A 57 -5.36 -0.55 18.86
CA VAL A 57 -5.76 -0.76 20.26
C VAL A 57 -5.33 -2.17 20.65
N GLY A 58 -4.42 -2.26 21.62
CA GLY A 58 -3.97 -3.51 22.23
C GLY A 58 -5.03 -4.16 23.10
#